data_AF-A0A2J5Q077-F1
#
_entry.id   AF-A0A2J5Q077-F1
#
_cell.length_a   1.000
_cell.length_b   1.000
_cell.length_c   1.000
_cell.angle_alpha   90.00
_cell.angle_beta   90.00
_cell.angle_gamma   90.00
#
_symmetry.space_group_name_H-M   'P 1'
#
loop_
_entity.id
_entity.type
_entity.pdbx_description
1 polymer ?
#
loop_
_entity_poly.entity_id
_entity_poly.type
_entity_poly.pdbx_seq_one_letter_code
_entity_poly.pdbx_strand_id
1 'polypeptide(L)'
;MGDGMNISTVNELIQSLESAGELSIKETKVMALAKAFKQLAEENVVLKAGASYFSYGSEHNFEWHKTAEEAVEAAEAAIDDYRGDACDGWSEEVDSICWGIIMQSSTKVGERPRNEDDRCDPAIDTVCDYALLPNIETPATDRIVAGIKADGVEEFSADLGAVYQQLRQGSAQAKTIKSVIFRAAAFSAALREEADK
;
A
#
# COMPACT_ATOMS: atom_id res chain seq x y z
N MET A 1 9.16 15.51 24.48
CA MET A 1 9.11 15.05 23.07
C MET A 1 9.71 13.67 23.08
N GLY A 2 8.90 12.63 22.86
CA GLY A 2 9.41 11.26 22.91
C GLY A 2 10.41 11.05 21.77
N ASP A 3 11.56 10.45 22.09
CA ASP A 3 12.45 9.82 21.11
C ASP A 3 11.65 8.69 20.44
N GLY A 4 10.83 9.06 19.45
CA GLY A 4 10.20 8.11 18.56
C GLY A 4 11.29 7.42 17.76
N MET A 5 11.27 6.09 17.74
CA MET A 5 12.18 5.27 16.95
C MET A 5 12.17 5.74 15.48
N ASN A 6 13.26 6.33 15.02
CA ASN A 6 13.41 6.80 13.64
C ASN A 6 14.13 5.72 12.78
N ILE A 7 14.14 5.91 11.46
CA ILE A 7 14.71 4.90 10.55
C ILE A 7 16.22 4.67 10.79
N SER A 8 16.97 5.67 11.27
CA SER A 8 18.39 5.52 11.65
C SER A 8 18.52 4.60 12.85
N THR A 9 17.72 4.82 13.89
CA THR A 9 17.70 3.97 15.09
C THR A 9 17.37 2.52 14.76
N VAL A 10 16.44 2.29 13.83
CA VAL A 10 16.09 0.93 13.37
C VAL A 10 17.25 0.28 12.60
N ASN A 11 17.92 1.03 11.73
CA ASN A 11 19.07 0.54 10.98
C ASN A 11 20.23 0.15 11.91
N GLU A 12 20.52 0.98 12.91
CA GLU A 12 21.55 0.72 13.91
C GLU A 12 21.23 -0.52 14.74
N LEU A 13 19.96 -0.70 15.14
CA LEU A 13 19.51 -1.90 15.85
C LEU A 13 19.69 -3.16 15.00
N ILE A 14 19.27 -3.13 13.74
CA ILE A 14 19.43 -4.27 12.81
C ILE A 14 20.92 -4.61 12.68
N GLN A 15 21.78 -3.61 12.46
CA GLN A 15 23.22 -3.82 12.32
C GLN A 15 23.84 -4.41 13.58
N SER A 16 23.44 -3.93 14.76
CA SER A 16 23.91 -4.46 16.04
C SER A 16 23.52 -5.94 16.19
N LEU A 17 22.28 -6.30 15.89
CA LEU A 17 21.79 -7.67 16.02
C LEU A 17 22.43 -8.62 15.00
N GLU A 18 22.68 -8.17 13.77
CA GLU A 18 23.37 -8.96 12.75
C GLU A 18 24.83 -9.28 13.13
N SER A 19 25.46 -8.42 13.94
CA SER A 19 26.83 -8.62 14.43
C SER A 19 26.93 -9.52 15.68
N ALA A 20 25.82 -9.83 16.34
CA ALA A 20 25.81 -10.40 17.69
C ALA A 20 26.06 -11.93 17.76
N GLY A 21 26.31 -12.61 16.64
CA GLY A 21 26.57 -14.05 16.62
C GLY A 21 25.30 -14.86 16.91
N GLU A 22 25.15 -15.41 18.11
CA GLU A 22 23.93 -16.15 18.53
C GLU A 22 22.92 -15.21 19.19
N LEU A 23 21.80 -15.00 18.52
CA LEU A 23 20.68 -14.22 19.05
C LEU A 23 19.79 -15.05 19.96
N SER A 24 19.36 -14.44 21.06
CA SER A 24 18.26 -14.98 21.86
C SER A 24 16.94 -14.98 21.09
N ILE A 25 15.96 -15.79 21.53
CA ILE A 25 14.61 -15.83 20.93
C ILE A 25 13.98 -14.43 20.87
N LYS A 26 14.19 -13.61 21.90
CA LYS A 26 13.67 -12.25 21.96
C LYS A 26 14.34 -11.36 20.92
N GLU A 27 15.66 -11.42 20.81
CA GLU A 27 16.42 -10.63 19.83
C GLU A 27 16.09 -11.03 18.40
N THR A 28 15.91 -12.32 18.11
CA THR A 28 15.45 -12.79 16.80
C THR A 28 14.08 -12.21 16.43
N LYS A 29 13.13 -12.18 17.38
CA LYS A 29 11.80 -11.56 17.15
C LYS A 29 11.90 -10.05 16.94
N VAL A 30 12.73 -9.37 17.72
CA VAL A 30 12.97 -7.93 17.57
C VAL A 30 13.60 -7.63 16.22
N MET A 31 14.57 -8.44 15.76
CA MET A 31 15.20 -8.29 14.45
C MET A 31 14.20 -8.47 13.31
N ALA A 32 13.33 -9.48 13.39
CA ALA A 32 12.29 -9.70 12.38
C ALA A 32 11.32 -8.50 12.30
N LEU A 33 10.87 -7.99 13.46
CA LEU A 33 9.99 -6.81 13.51
C LEU A 33 10.69 -5.54 12.99
N ALA A 34 11.96 -5.33 13.35
CA ALA A 34 12.75 -4.20 12.88
C ALA A 34 12.92 -4.22 11.35
N LYS A 35 13.15 -5.40 10.76
CA LYS A 35 13.23 -5.58 9.30
C LYS A 35 11.89 -5.30 8.61
N ALA A 36 10.79 -5.81 9.15
CA ALA A 36 9.45 -5.53 8.62
C ALA A 36 9.11 -4.02 8.69
N PHE A 37 9.43 -3.36 9.81
CA PHE A 37 9.23 -1.92 9.95
C PHE A 37 10.05 -1.12 8.93
N LYS A 38 11.33 -1.49 8.75
CA LYS A 38 12.20 -0.85 7.76
C LYS A 38 11.62 -0.97 6.34
N GLN A 39 11.21 -2.17 5.94
CA GLN A 39 10.60 -2.42 4.63
C GLN A 39 9.32 -1.60 4.42
N LEU A 40 8.44 -1.55 5.42
CA LEU A 40 7.22 -0.75 5.36
C LEU A 40 7.52 0.75 5.28
N ALA A 41 8.55 1.22 5.99
CA ALA A 41 8.98 2.62 5.92
C ALA A 41 9.54 2.96 4.52
N GLU A 42 10.36 2.09 3.94
CA GLU A 42 10.90 2.25 2.59
C GLU A 42 9.78 2.28 1.53
N GLU A 43 8.82 1.36 1.62
CA GLU A 43 7.65 1.34 0.74
C GLU A 43 6.82 2.63 0.86
N ASN A 44 6.56 3.10 2.07
CA ASN A 44 5.83 4.35 2.29
C ASN A 44 6.58 5.57 1.73
N VAL A 45 7.92 5.60 1.82
CA VAL A 45 8.71 6.68 1.23
C VAL A 45 8.52 6.71 -0.28
N VAL A 46 8.55 5.54 -0.94
CA VAL A 46 8.31 5.43 -2.39
C VAL A 46 6.89 5.87 -2.74
N LEU A 47 5.88 5.42 -2.00
CA LEU A 47 4.49 5.81 -2.25
C LEU A 47 4.29 7.33 -2.09
N LYS A 48 4.88 7.94 -1.06
CA LYS A 48 4.76 9.39 -0.84
C LYS A 48 5.52 10.23 -1.86
N ALA A 49 6.53 9.68 -2.52
CA ALA A 49 7.21 10.36 -3.62
C ALA A 49 6.30 10.49 -4.86
N GLY A 50 5.29 9.62 -5.00
CA GLY A 50 4.34 9.63 -6.12
C GLY A 50 5.00 9.46 -7.49
N ALA A 51 4.17 9.49 -8.54
CA ALA A 51 4.64 9.67 -9.91
C ALA A 51 4.74 11.15 -10.28
N SER A 52 3.87 12.00 -9.73
CA SER A 52 3.82 13.46 -9.91
C SER A 52 2.99 14.09 -8.79
N TYR A 53 2.80 15.41 -8.84
CA TYR A 53 1.99 16.17 -7.88
C TYR A 53 0.99 17.06 -8.60
N PHE A 54 -0.04 17.50 -7.91
CA PHE A 54 -0.99 18.49 -8.42
C PHE A 54 -1.30 19.58 -7.43
N SER A 55 -1.69 20.74 -7.95
CA SER A 55 -2.49 21.73 -7.24
C SER A 55 -3.84 21.86 -7.93
N TYR A 56 -4.85 22.26 -7.17
CA TYR A 56 -6.19 22.54 -7.67
C TYR A 56 -6.82 23.66 -6.87
N GLY A 57 -7.56 24.53 -7.55
CA GLY A 57 -8.52 25.45 -6.96
C GLY A 57 -9.60 25.78 -7.99
N SER A 58 -10.82 26.09 -7.55
CA SER A 58 -11.95 26.38 -8.45
C SER A 58 -11.63 27.46 -9.49
N GLU A 59 -10.94 28.54 -9.09
CA GLU A 59 -10.50 29.62 -10.00
C GLU A 59 -9.09 29.39 -10.60
N HIS A 60 -8.31 28.43 -10.07
CA HIS A 60 -6.93 28.16 -10.47
C HIS A 60 -6.78 26.92 -11.37
N ASN A 61 -7.85 26.13 -11.53
CA ASN A 61 -7.88 24.86 -12.26
C ASN A 61 -6.88 23.82 -11.73
N PHE A 62 -6.78 22.68 -12.42
CA PHE A 62 -5.83 21.62 -12.10
C PHE A 62 -4.49 21.90 -12.78
N GLU A 63 -3.39 21.80 -12.03
CA GLU A 63 -2.03 21.96 -12.55
C GLU A 63 -1.13 20.80 -12.13
N TRP A 64 -0.27 20.35 -13.04
CA TRP A 64 0.72 19.29 -12.81
C TRP A 64 2.04 19.88 -12.32
N HIS A 65 2.61 19.29 -11.28
CA HIS A 65 3.89 19.68 -10.69
C HIS A 65 4.85 18.49 -10.63
N LYS A 66 6.15 18.77 -10.73
CA LYS A 66 7.18 17.73 -10.68
C LYS A 66 7.55 17.35 -9.26
N THR A 67 7.42 18.31 -8.33
CA THR A 67 7.79 18.14 -6.92
C THR A 67 6.64 18.51 -6.00
N ALA A 68 6.68 18.01 -4.76
CA ALA A 68 5.71 18.36 -3.73
C ALA A 68 5.80 19.85 -3.40
N GLU A 69 7.02 20.38 -3.36
CA GLU A 69 7.31 21.78 -3.06
C GLU A 69 6.65 22.72 -4.07
N GLU A 70 6.78 22.44 -5.37
CA GLU A 70 6.11 23.22 -6.43
C GLU A 70 4.58 23.20 -6.28
N ALA A 71 3.99 22.04 -5.99
CA ALA A 71 2.54 21.92 -5.81
C ALA A 71 2.03 22.68 -4.57
N VAL A 72 2.80 22.63 -3.47
CA VAL A 72 2.51 23.40 -2.25
C VAL A 72 2.62 24.88 -2.52
N GLU A 73 3.70 25.34 -3.16
CA GLU A 73 3.91 26.75 -3.49
C GLU A 73 2.78 27.28 -4.38
N ALA A 74 2.36 26.52 -5.39
CA ALA A 74 1.24 26.90 -6.25
C ALA A 74 -0.09 27.00 -5.47
N ALA A 75 -0.36 26.07 -4.56
CA ALA A 75 -1.56 26.13 -3.72
C ALA A 75 -1.50 27.29 -2.71
N GLU A 76 -0.33 27.56 -2.12
CA GLU A 76 -0.14 28.69 -1.20
C GLU A 76 -0.27 30.04 -1.92
N ALA A 77 0.25 30.16 -3.15
CA ALA A 77 0.08 31.34 -3.99
C ALA A 77 -1.39 31.57 -4.34
N ALA A 78 -2.13 30.50 -4.69
CA ALA A 78 -3.57 30.58 -4.90
C ALA A 78 -4.32 31.06 -3.66
N ILE A 79 -3.91 30.63 -2.44
CA ILE A 79 -4.49 31.13 -1.19
C ILE A 79 -4.14 32.61 -0.96
N ASP A 80 -2.93 33.03 -1.33
CA ASP A 80 -2.44 34.40 -1.13
C ASP A 80 -3.27 35.44 -1.90
N ASP A 81 -3.76 35.09 -3.08
CA ASP A 81 -4.64 35.94 -3.90
C ASP A 81 -5.92 36.35 -3.15
N TYR A 82 -6.40 35.53 -2.20
CA TYR A 82 -7.58 35.82 -1.37
C TYR A 82 -7.24 36.50 -0.03
N ARG A 83 -5.96 36.63 0.34
CA ARG A 83 -5.58 37.24 1.64
C ARG A 83 -5.93 38.73 1.72
N GLY A 84 -6.00 39.42 0.58
CA GLY A 84 -6.35 40.83 0.50
C GLY A 84 -7.75 41.14 1.05
N ASP A 85 -8.70 40.22 0.81
CA ASP A 85 -10.10 40.37 1.20
C ASP A 85 -10.46 39.57 2.46
N ALA A 86 -9.50 38.84 3.03
CA ALA A 86 -9.71 37.97 4.20
C ALA A 86 -10.16 38.70 5.48
N CYS A 87 -10.06 40.03 5.54
CA CYS A 87 -10.53 40.82 6.68
C CYS A 87 -12.05 40.84 6.81
N ASP A 88 -12.79 40.61 5.72
CA ASP A 88 -14.25 40.46 5.69
C ASP A 88 -14.70 38.98 5.76
N GLY A 89 -13.74 38.05 5.82
CA GLY A 89 -13.95 36.61 5.80
C GLY A 89 -13.25 35.96 4.60
N TRP A 90 -12.98 34.65 4.71
CA TRP A 90 -12.45 33.88 3.58
C TRP A 90 -13.59 33.50 2.62
N SER A 91 -13.29 33.55 1.33
CA SER A 91 -14.20 33.10 0.28
C SER A 91 -14.37 31.57 0.29
N GLU A 92 -15.54 31.06 -0.11
CA GLU A 92 -15.78 29.61 -0.22
C GLU A 92 -14.86 28.94 -1.27
N GLU A 93 -14.34 29.73 -2.21
CA GLU A 93 -13.38 29.33 -3.24
C GLU A 93 -12.06 28.87 -2.62
N VAL A 94 -11.68 29.42 -1.46
CA VAL A 94 -10.44 29.05 -0.75
C VAL A 94 -10.54 27.62 -0.21
N ASP A 95 -11.74 27.16 0.17
CA ASP A 95 -11.97 25.78 0.64
C ASP A 95 -11.71 24.75 -0.45
N SER A 96 -11.76 25.15 -1.73
CA SER A 96 -11.46 24.29 -2.86
C SER A 96 -9.96 24.14 -3.13
N ILE A 97 -9.11 25.00 -2.55
CA ILE A 97 -7.68 25.00 -2.82
C ILE A 97 -7.02 23.81 -2.12
N CYS A 98 -6.41 22.93 -2.92
CA CYS A 98 -5.67 21.79 -2.41
C CYS A 98 -4.46 21.46 -3.28
N TRP A 99 -3.55 20.69 -2.71
CA TRP A 99 -2.50 20.02 -3.45
C TRP A 99 -2.49 18.55 -3.08
N GLY A 100 -1.89 17.71 -3.93
CA GLY A 100 -1.81 16.28 -3.65
C GLY A 100 -0.80 15.53 -4.49
N ILE A 101 -0.69 14.25 -4.18
CA ILE A 101 0.23 13.30 -4.84
C ILE A 101 -0.55 12.53 -5.89
N ILE A 102 0.03 12.41 -7.08
CA ILE A 102 -0.47 11.57 -8.16
C ILE A 102 0.30 10.27 -8.11
N MET A 103 -0.37 9.22 -7.64
CA MET A 103 0.23 7.89 -7.51
C MET A 103 0.40 7.18 -8.85
N GLN A 104 -0.44 7.53 -9.83
CA GLN A 104 -0.49 6.89 -11.14
C GLN A 104 -1.18 7.81 -12.15
N SER A 105 -0.73 7.76 -13.40
CA SER A 105 -1.36 8.44 -14.53
C SER A 105 -1.69 7.43 -15.62
N SER A 106 -2.59 7.81 -16.53
CA SER A 106 -2.85 6.99 -17.71
C SER A 106 -1.60 6.94 -18.61
N THR A 107 -1.34 5.76 -19.15
CA THR A 107 -0.22 5.50 -20.05
C THR A 107 -0.78 4.96 -21.37
N LYS A 108 -0.25 5.46 -22.49
CA LYS A 108 -0.60 4.97 -23.82
C LYS A 108 -0.14 3.52 -23.98
N VAL A 109 -1.04 2.65 -24.40
CA VAL A 109 -0.77 1.22 -24.59
C VAL A 109 -1.36 0.70 -25.90
N GLY A 110 -0.81 -0.41 -26.38
CA GLY A 110 -1.38 -1.14 -27.51
C GLY A 110 -1.44 -0.32 -28.80
N GLU A 111 -0.48 0.58 -29.03
CA GLU A 111 -0.42 1.34 -30.27
C GLU A 111 -0.24 0.41 -31.47
N ARG A 112 -1.19 0.49 -32.40
CA ARG A 112 -1.23 -0.37 -33.60
C ARG A 112 -1.91 0.34 -34.77
N PRO A 113 -1.67 -0.12 -36.01
CA PRO A 113 -2.43 0.35 -37.16
C PRO A 113 -3.94 0.11 -36.97
N ARG A 114 -4.74 1.03 -37.54
CA ARG A 114 -6.20 0.90 -37.63
C ARG A 114 -6.57 -0.33 -38.48
N ASN A 115 -7.62 -1.04 -38.10
CA ASN A 115 -8.26 -2.08 -38.89
C ASN A 115 -9.74 -1.76 -39.18
N GLU A 116 -10.42 -2.61 -39.94
CA GLU A 116 -11.82 -2.40 -40.34
C GLU A 116 -12.82 -2.51 -39.18
N ASP A 117 -12.45 -3.20 -38.09
CA ASP A 117 -13.28 -3.38 -36.90
C ASP A 117 -13.22 -2.15 -35.96
N ASP A 118 -12.23 -1.26 -36.14
CA ASP A 118 -12.07 -0.06 -35.33
C ASP A 118 -13.12 1.01 -35.69
N ARG A 119 -13.91 1.41 -34.69
CA ARG A 119 -14.94 2.45 -34.80
C ARG A 119 -14.34 3.87 -34.77
N CYS A 120 -13.36 4.14 -35.60
CA CYS A 120 -12.74 5.45 -35.77
C CYS A 120 -12.80 5.91 -37.23
N ASP A 121 -12.63 7.22 -37.42
CA ASP A 121 -12.64 7.85 -38.75
C ASP A 121 -11.62 7.15 -39.68
N PRO A 122 -11.97 6.86 -40.95
CA PRO A 122 -11.04 6.25 -41.90
C PRO A 122 -9.74 7.02 -42.14
N ALA A 123 -9.69 8.31 -41.83
CA ALA A 123 -8.48 9.14 -41.90
C ALA A 123 -7.48 8.88 -40.75
N ILE A 124 -7.83 8.05 -39.76
CA ILE A 124 -6.96 7.68 -38.65
C ILE A 124 -6.09 6.49 -39.03
N ASP A 125 -4.77 6.69 -39.08
CA ASP A 125 -3.83 5.62 -39.46
C ASP A 125 -3.52 4.65 -38.30
N THR A 126 -3.56 5.14 -37.06
CA THR A 126 -3.10 4.42 -35.87
C THR A 126 -4.08 4.60 -34.72
N VAL A 127 -4.34 3.52 -33.99
CA VAL A 127 -5.17 3.51 -32.79
C VAL A 127 -4.34 3.06 -31.59
N CYS A 128 -4.71 3.53 -30.41
CA CYS A 128 -4.12 3.14 -29.14
C CYS A 128 -5.18 3.21 -28.04
N ASP A 129 -4.90 2.58 -26.91
CA ASP A 129 -5.70 2.70 -25.69
C ASP A 129 -4.88 3.42 -24.61
N TYR A 130 -5.55 3.82 -23.54
CA TYR A 130 -4.93 4.36 -22.34
C TYR A 130 -5.34 3.53 -21.14
N ALA A 131 -4.35 3.06 -20.39
CA ALA A 131 -4.56 2.28 -19.18
C ALA A 131 -3.79 2.88 -18.01
N LEU A 132 -4.30 2.66 -16.80
CA LEU A 132 -3.63 3.00 -15.55
C LEU A 132 -2.57 1.93 -15.25
N LEU A 133 -1.34 2.17 -15.72
CA LEU A 133 -0.22 1.22 -15.64
C LEU A 133 1.12 1.93 -15.41
N PRO A 134 2.09 1.27 -14.74
CA PRO A 134 2.00 -0.07 -14.12
C PRO A 134 1.17 -0.05 -12.83
N ASN A 135 0.71 -1.21 -12.36
CA ASN A 135 0.00 -1.32 -11.07
C ASN A 135 0.91 -0.85 -9.93
N ILE A 136 0.34 -0.18 -8.92
CA ILE A 136 1.09 0.23 -7.73
C ILE A 136 1.28 -1.02 -6.88
N GLU A 137 2.52 -1.47 -6.74
CA GLU A 137 2.86 -2.63 -5.92
C GLU A 137 3.21 -2.19 -4.50
N THR A 138 2.69 -2.93 -3.52
CA THR A 138 2.98 -2.72 -2.09
C THR A 138 3.42 -4.02 -1.43
N PRO A 139 4.54 -4.63 -1.87
CA PRO A 139 4.95 -5.95 -1.44
C PRO A 139 5.17 -6.07 0.08
N ALA A 140 5.65 -5.02 0.76
CA ALA A 140 5.81 -5.05 2.21
C ALA A 140 4.46 -5.06 2.92
N THR A 141 3.49 -4.26 2.44
CA THR A 141 2.12 -4.28 2.95
C THR A 141 1.44 -5.62 2.67
N ASP A 142 1.57 -6.15 1.44
CA ASP A 142 0.98 -7.43 1.03
C ASP A 142 1.48 -8.57 1.92
N ARG A 143 2.79 -8.58 2.19
CA ARG A 143 3.45 -9.51 3.10
C ARG A 143 2.84 -9.50 4.51
N ILE A 144 2.66 -8.31 5.08
CA ILE A 144 2.06 -8.12 6.41
C ILE A 144 0.61 -8.62 6.42
N VAL A 145 -0.17 -8.27 5.40
CA VAL A 145 -1.57 -8.69 5.27
C VAL A 145 -1.66 -10.21 5.14
N ALA A 146 -0.79 -10.85 4.38
CA ALA A 146 -0.72 -12.31 4.25
C ALA A 146 -0.38 -12.97 5.61
N GLY A 147 0.56 -12.40 6.37
CA GLY A 147 0.88 -12.83 7.73
C GLY A 147 -0.33 -12.74 8.68
N ILE A 148 -1.05 -11.62 8.68
CA ILE A 148 -2.26 -11.42 9.51
C ILE A 148 -3.36 -12.42 9.10
N LYS A 149 -3.54 -12.64 7.81
CA LYS A 149 -4.50 -13.65 7.32
C LYS A 149 -4.11 -15.05 7.80
N ALA A 150 -2.82 -15.39 7.79
CA ALA A 150 -2.33 -16.67 8.30
C ALA A 150 -2.58 -16.80 9.81
N ASP A 151 -2.30 -15.76 10.61
CA ASP A 151 -2.59 -15.73 12.06
C ASP A 151 -4.07 -16.04 12.34
N GLY A 152 -4.98 -15.38 11.62
CA GLY A 152 -6.42 -15.59 11.80
C GLY A 152 -6.89 -17.00 11.40
N VAL A 153 -6.31 -17.58 10.36
CA VAL A 153 -6.61 -18.97 9.96
C VAL A 153 -6.08 -19.97 10.99
N GLU A 154 -4.91 -19.71 11.57
CA GLU A 154 -4.31 -20.52 12.62
C GLU A 154 -5.15 -20.49 13.91
N GLU A 155 -5.61 -19.31 14.34
CA GLU A 155 -6.50 -19.15 15.49
C GLU A 155 -7.83 -19.89 15.28
N PHE A 156 -8.49 -19.70 14.14
CA PHE A 156 -9.72 -20.43 13.80
C PHE A 156 -9.51 -21.96 13.76
N SER A 157 -8.38 -22.41 13.23
CA SER A 157 -8.02 -23.83 13.18
C SER A 157 -7.80 -24.40 14.59
N ALA A 158 -7.21 -23.63 15.51
CA ALA A 158 -7.03 -24.01 16.90
C ALA A 158 -8.38 -24.17 17.63
N ASP A 159 -9.32 -23.25 17.42
CA ASP A 159 -10.67 -23.32 17.97
C ASP A 159 -11.43 -24.56 17.47
N LEU A 160 -11.36 -24.83 16.16
CA LEU A 160 -11.89 -26.07 15.60
C LEU A 160 -11.21 -27.31 16.20
N GLY A 161 -9.91 -27.22 16.49
CA GLY A 161 -9.16 -28.24 17.21
C GLY A 161 -9.76 -28.54 18.57
N ALA A 162 -10.10 -27.50 19.35
CA ALA A 162 -10.76 -27.66 20.65
C ALA A 162 -12.15 -28.30 20.52
N VAL A 163 -12.94 -27.89 19.53
CA VAL A 163 -14.25 -28.52 19.22
C VAL A 163 -14.08 -29.98 18.83
N TYR A 164 -13.09 -30.30 18.00
CA TYR A 164 -12.79 -31.67 17.56
C TYR A 164 -12.51 -32.60 18.74
N GLN A 165 -11.80 -32.14 19.77
CA GLN A 165 -11.50 -32.93 20.97
C GLN A 165 -12.75 -33.32 21.78
N GLN A 166 -13.83 -32.54 21.67
CA GLN A 166 -15.09 -32.82 22.36
C GLN A 166 -16.00 -33.80 21.58
N LEU A 167 -15.70 -34.06 20.31
CA LEU A 167 -16.52 -34.93 19.47
C LEU A 167 -16.20 -36.42 19.69
N ARG A 168 -17.22 -37.25 19.51
CA ARG A 168 -17.03 -38.70 19.45
C ARG A 168 -16.12 -39.04 18.26
N GLN A 169 -14.99 -39.66 18.56
CA GLN A 169 -14.04 -40.11 17.55
C GLN A 169 -14.73 -41.01 16.51
N GLY A 170 -14.40 -40.78 15.23
CA GLY A 170 -14.97 -41.53 14.10
C GLY A 170 -16.36 -41.07 13.64
N SER A 171 -17.03 -40.15 14.34
CA SER A 171 -18.28 -39.55 13.89
C SER A 171 -18.11 -38.79 12.56
N ALA A 172 -19.21 -38.64 11.82
CA ALA A 172 -19.21 -37.87 10.58
C ALA A 172 -18.75 -36.42 10.83
N GLN A 173 -19.25 -35.79 11.89
CA GLN A 173 -18.86 -34.46 12.33
C GLN A 173 -17.36 -34.37 12.62
N ALA A 174 -16.79 -35.32 13.39
CA ALA A 174 -15.37 -35.33 13.71
C ALA A 174 -14.50 -35.47 12.45
N LYS A 175 -14.90 -36.30 11.48
CA LYS A 175 -14.20 -36.43 10.19
C LYS A 175 -14.21 -35.13 9.40
N THR A 176 -15.36 -34.45 9.34
CA THR A 176 -15.49 -33.16 8.66
C THR A 176 -14.60 -32.09 9.30
N ILE A 177 -14.67 -31.92 10.62
CA ILE A 177 -13.86 -30.90 11.32
C ILE A 177 -12.36 -31.19 11.14
N LYS A 178 -11.93 -32.45 11.28
CA LYS A 178 -10.53 -32.83 11.04
C LYS A 178 -10.07 -32.47 9.62
N SER A 179 -10.91 -32.66 8.62
CA SER A 179 -10.61 -32.28 7.24
C SER A 179 -10.52 -30.75 7.06
N VAL A 180 -11.34 -29.97 7.75
CA VAL A 180 -11.27 -28.50 7.73
C VAL A 180 -9.98 -28.01 8.37
N ILE A 181 -9.62 -28.52 9.56
CA ILE A 181 -8.36 -28.18 10.26
C ILE A 181 -7.15 -28.43 9.36
N PHE A 182 -7.11 -29.58 8.69
CA PHE A 182 -6.02 -29.92 7.77
C PHE A 182 -5.90 -28.93 6.60
N ARG A 183 -7.04 -28.56 5.99
CA ARG A 183 -7.05 -27.57 4.90
C ARG A 183 -6.70 -26.17 5.39
N ALA A 184 -7.15 -25.79 6.59
CA ALA A 184 -6.80 -24.52 7.21
C ALA A 184 -5.29 -24.42 7.45
N ALA A 185 -4.66 -25.48 7.96
CA ALA A 185 -3.21 -25.52 8.15
C ALA A 185 -2.42 -25.41 6.82
N ALA A 186 -2.89 -26.07 5.76
CA ALA A 186 -2.28 -25.93 4.43
C ALA A 186 -2.44 -24.51 3.87
N PHE A 187 -3.61 -23.89 4.09
CA PHE A 187 -3.88 -22.54 3.62
C PHE A 187 -3.08 -21.48 4.38
N SER A 188 -2.97 -21.58 5.72
CA SER A 188 -2.14 -20.66 6.49
C SER A 188 -0.66 -20.78 6.12
N ALA A 189 -0.16 -22.00 5.88
CA ALA A 189 1.21 -22.20 5.40
C ALA A 189 1.48 -21.50 4.05
N ALA A 190 0.55 -21.62 3.09
CA ALA A 190 0.69 -20.92 1.81
C ALA A 190 0.70 -19.39 1.96
N LEU A 191 -0.13 -18.84 2.84
CA LEU A 191 -0.12 -17.41 3.17
C LEU A 191 1.20 -16.97 3.82
N ARG A 192 1.84 -17.81 4.64
CA ARG A 192 3.16 -17.51 5.21
C ARG A 192 4.26 -17.52 4.16
N GLU A 193 4.21 -18.45 3.20
CA GLU A 193 5.18 -18.46 2.09
C GLU A 193 5.04 -17.21 1.21
N GLU A 194 3.82 -16.71 1.00
CA GLU A 194 3.60 -15.40 0.37
C GLU A 194 4.11 -14.25 1.26
N ALA A 195 3.99 -14.39 2.58
CA ALA A 195 4.53 -13.45 3.56
C ALA A 195 6.05 -13.53 3.75
N ASP A 196 6.76 -14.47 3.12
CA ASP A 196 8.23 -14.60 3.25
C ASP A 196 8.96 -14.31 1.92
N LYS A 197 8.22 -14.18 0.81
CA LYS A 197 8.70 -13.67 -0.48
C LYS A 197 8.83 -12.16 -0.43
#